data_AF-A0A7C5R8C9-F1
#
_entry.id   AF-A0A7C5R8C9-F1
#
_cell.length_a   1.000
_cell.length_b   1.000
_cell.length_c   1.000
_cell.angle_alpha   90.00
_cell.angle_beta   90.00
_cell.angle_gamma   90.00
#
_symmetry.space_group_name_H-M   'P 1'
#
loop_
_entity.id
_entity.type
_entity.pdbx_description
1 polymer ?
#
loop_
_entity_poly.entity_id
_entity_poly.type
_entity_poly.pdbx_seq_one_letter_code
_entity_poly.pdbx_strand_id
1 'polypeptide(L)'
;MATQESPKSEKYLRQAEKVILTAVLLDALLILLGHEYKPLTYGLVAALALVYFLHAFLPPKLRPTENKPVGFNELLAWTILPKVMYIGIAIVALGVLLFYANVQNKGYEKLLTVGCSSLFVSLFLLAILAINGVKQLKLLRVIVFKALAFLLGGITVLYLF
;
A
#
# COMPACT_ATOMS: atom_id res chain seq x y z
N MET A 1 -4.90 -30.88 10.99
CA MET A 1 -4.54 -29.50 10.61
C MET A 1 -4.43 -29.41 9.10
N ALA A 2 -5.47 -28.94 8.41
CA ALA A 2 -5.38 -28.67 6.98
C ALA A 2 -4.61 -27.35 6.79
N THR A 3 -3.44 -27.39 6.18
CA THR A 3 -2.76 -26.19 5.68
C THR A 3 -3.68 -25.53 4.67
N GLN A 4 -4.30 -24.43 5.06
CA GLN A 4 -5.09 -23.60 4.14
C GLN A 4 -4.10 -23.09 3.08
N GLU A 5 -4.06 -23.77 1.93
CA GLU A 5 -3.17 -23.41 0.83
C GLU A 5 -3.41 -21.94 0.50
N SER A 6 -2.32 -21.17 0.43
CA SER A 6 -2.40 -19.76 0.00
C SER A 6 -3.14 -19.75 -1.35
N PRO A 7 -4.25 -19.00 -1.46
CA PRO A 7 -5.04 -19.00 -2.68
C PRO A 7 -4.13 -18.62 -3.84
N LYS A 8 -4.24 -19.33 -4.97
CA LYS A 8 -3.36 -19.13 -6.15
C LYS A 8 -3.25 -17.64 -6.53
N SER A 9 -4.33 -16.88 -6.35
CA SER A 9 -4.39 -15.42 -6.55
C SER A 9 -3.37 -14.62 -5.73
N GLU A 10 -3.11 -14.99 -4.47
CA GLU A 10 -2.13 -14.29 -3.64
C GLU A 10 -0.71 -14.45 -4.21
N LYS A 11 -0.37 -15.64 -4.69
CA LYS A 11 0.96 -15.90 -5.29
C LYS A 11 1.14 -15.06 -6.56
N TYR A 12 0.14 -14.99 -7.41
CA TYR A 12 0.17 -14.17 -8.63
C TYR A 12 0.26 -12.68 -8.31
N LEU A 13 -0.50 -12.17 -7.33
CA LEU A 13 -0.43 -10.76 -6.93
C LEU A 13 0.95 -10.39 -6.39
N ARG A 14 1.55 -11.22 -5.53
CA ARG A 14 2.91 -10.99 -5.03
C ARG A 14 3.96 -11.04 -6.14
N GLN A 15 3.77 -11.88 -7.15
CA GLN A 15 4.67 -11.93 -8.30
C GLN A 15 4.50 -10.68 -9.18
N ALA A 16 3.26 -10.30 -9.49
CA ALA A 16 2.94 -9.08 -10.23
C ALA A 16 3.51 -7.84 -9.54
N GLU A 17 3.33 -7.72 -8.22
CA GLU A 17 3.90 -6.64 -7.42
C GLU A 17 5.42 -6.54 -7.60
N LYS A 18 6.14 -7.66 -7.46
CA LYS A 18 7.61 -7.67 -7.61
C LYS A 18 8.03 -7.25 -9.01
N VAL A 19 7.40 -7.80 -10.04
CA VAL A 19 7.71 -7.48 -11.44
C VAL A 19 7.48 -6.00 -11.71
N ILE A 20 6.34 -5.44 -11.26
CA ILE A 20 6.02 -4.03 -11.44
C ILE A 20 6.98 -3.14 -10.64
N LEU A 21 7.33 -3.49 -9.40
CA LEU A 21 8.30 -2.73 -8.61
C LEU A 21 9.70 -2.74 -9.26
N THR A 22 10.14 -3.87 -9.80
CA THR A 22 11.39 -3.94 -10.56
C THR A 22 11.32 -3.07 -11.81
N ALA A 23 10.21 -3.09 -12.53
CA ALA A 23 10.01 -2.22 -13.69
C ALA A 23 10.00 -0.73 -13.32
N VAL A 24 9.36 -0.34 -12.21
CA VAL A 24 9.39 1.04 -11.68
C VAL A 24 10.80 1.46 -11.30
N LEU A 25 11.59 0.57 -10.69
CA LEU A 25 13.00 0.86 -10.36
C LEU A 25 13.85 1.04 -11.62
N LEU A 26 13.63 0.22 -12.66
CA LEU A 26 14.31 0.37 -13.95
C LEU A 26 13.90 1.67 -14.64
N ASP A 27 12.62 2.03 -14.63
CA ASP A 27 12.11 3.29 -15.16
C ASP A 27 12.73 4.50 -14.43
N ALA A 28 12.82 4.45 -13.09
CA ALA A 28 13.50 5.47 -12.30
C ALA A 28 15.00 5.60 -12.66
N LEU A 29 15.68 4.46 -12.90
CA LEU A 29 17.07 4.45 -13.38
C LEU A 29 17.21 5.08 -14.77
N LEU A 30 16.29 4.81 -15.69
CA LEU A 30 16.29 5.41 -17.03
C LEU A 30 16.09 6.93 -16.95
N ILE A 31 15.18 7.40 -16.09
CA ILE A 31 14.98 8.83 -15.85
C ILE A 31 16.27 9.48 -15.32
N LEU A 32 16.97 8.83 -14.37
CA LEU A 32 18.25 9.32 -13.85
C LEU A 32 19.36 9.39 -14.92
N LEU A 33 19.30 8.52 -15.93
CA LEU A 33 20.20 8.54 -17.09
C LEU A 33 19.79 9.55 -18.16
N GLY A 34 18.72 10.32 -17.95
CA GLY A 34 18.22 11.32 -18.90
C GLY A 34 17.27 10.76 -19.96
N HIS A 35 16.83 9.51 -19.82
CA HIS A 35 15.84 8.90 -20.71
C HIS A 35 14.44 8.99 -20.10
N GLU A 36 13.66 9.99 -20.51
CA GLU A 36 12.29 10.18 -20.06
C GLU A 36 11.27 9.53 -21.01
N TYR A 37 10.62 8.45 -20.56
CA TYR A 37 9.51 7.81 -21.27
C TYR A 37 8.22 7.90 -20.45
N LYS A 38 7.60 9.09 -20.42
CA LYS A 38 6.40 9.39 -19.62
C LYS A 38 5.28 8.33 -19.69
N PRO A 39 4.90 7.78 -20.87
CA PRO A 39 3.86 6.75 -20.94
C PRO A 39 4.20 5.47 -20.18
N LEU A 40 5.48 5.09 -20.13
CA LEU A 40 5.95 3.92 -19.39
C LEU A 40 5.79 4.15 -17.88
N THR A 41 6.26 5.28 -17.37
CA THR A 41 6.11 5.68 -15.96
C THR A 41 4.64 5.67 -15.54
N TYR A 42 3.76 6.26 -16.37
CA TYR A 42 2.32 6.30 -16.08
C TYR A 42 1.69 4.92 -16.02
N GLY A 43 1.99 4.06 -17.01
CA GLY A 43 1.50 2.70 -17.04
C GLY A 43 1.95 1.88 -15.83
N LEU A 44 3.22 2.05 -15.42
CA LEU A 44 3.78 1.34 -14.28
C LEU A 44 3.19 1.79 -12.95
N VAL A 45 3.02 3.10 -12.73
CA VAL A 45 2.40 3.61 -11.49
C VAL A 45 0.92 3.22 -11.43
N ALA A 46 0.20 3.25 -12.55
CA ALA A 46 -1.19 2.79 -12.62
C ALA A 46 -1.32 1.29 -12.32
N ALA A 47 -0.45 0.46 -12.89
CA ALA A 47 -0.40 -0.97 -12.62
C ALA A 47 -0.07 -1.25 -11.15
N LEU A 48 0.86 -0.48 -10.56
CA LEU A 48 1.21 -0.61 -9.15
C LEU A 48 0.04 -0.24 -8.23
N ALA A 49 -0.68 0.84 -8.54
CA ALA A 49 -1.89 1.23 -7.81
C ALA A 49 -2.95 0.12 -7.85
N LEU A 50 -3.17 -0.47 -9.02
CA LEU A 50 -4.12 -1.57 -9.20
C LEU A 50 -3.72 -2.80 -8.37
N VAL A 51 -2.43 -3.19 -8.39
CA VAL A 51 -1.95 -4.35 -7.62
C VAL A 51 -2.11 -4.11 -6.12
N TYR A 52 -1.79 -2.92 -5.62
CA TYR A 52 -2.01 -2.60 -4.21
C TYR A 52 -3.49 -2.57 -3.84
N PHE A 53 -4.36 -2.06 -4.71
CA PHE A 53 -5.79 -2.11 -4.50
C PHE A 53 -6.29 -3.57 -4.39
N LEU A 54 -5.84 -4.46 -5.28
CA LEU A 54 -6.18 -5.88 -5.25
C LEU A 54 -5.65 -6.59 -3.98
N HIS A 55 -4.50 -6.18 -3.47
CA HIS A 55 -3.96 -6.68 -2.20
C HIS A 55 -4.92 -6.45 -1.02
N ALA A 56 -5.72 -5.38 -1.04
CA ALA A 56 -6.70 -5.09 0.01
C ALA A 56 -7.87 -6.10 0.06
N PHE A 57 -8.11 -6.85 -1.03
CA PHE A 57 -9.17 -7.85 -1.09
C PHE A 57 -8.70 -9.27 -0.77
N LEU A 58 -7.41 -9.46 -0.49
CA LEU A 58 -6.91 -10.75 -0.05
C LEU A 58 -7.45 -11.10 1.35
N PRO A 59 -7.77 -12.38 1.59
CA PRO A 59 -8.26 -12.81 2.89
C PRO A 59 -7.18 -12.59 3.97
N PRO A 60 -7.57 -12.15 5.17
CA PRO A 60 -6.63 -11.93 6.26
C PRO A 60 -6.03 -13.28 6.69
N LYS A 61 -4.71 -13.29 6.94
CA LYS A 61 -4.00 -14.49 7.42
C LYS A 61 -4.15 -14.64 8.93
N LEU A 62 -5.38 -14.79 9.39
CA LEU A 62 -5.64 -15.09 10.79
C LEU A 62 -5.15 -16.52 11.07
N ARG A 63 -4.25 -16.67 12.03
CA ARG A 63 -3.99 -17.97 12.66
C ARG A 63 -4.78 -17.99 13.96
N PRO A 64 -6.05 -18.44 13.96
CA PRO A 64 -6.78 -18.60 15.21
C PRO A 64 -5.94 -19.49 16.12
N THR A 65 -5.60 -18.97 17.30
CA THR A 65 -4.97 -19.81 18.32
C THR A 65 -6.12 -20.58 18.94
N GLU A 66 -6.13 -21.91 18.83
CA GLU A 66 -7.32 -22.78 19.01
C GLU A 66 -8.10 -22.60 20.34
N ASN A 67 -7.58 -21.87 21.32
CA ASN A 67 -8.18 -21.74 22.66
C ASN A 67 -8.35 -20.30 23.18
N LYS A 68 -8.31 -19.25 22.32
CA LYS A 68 -8.58 -17.87 22.78
C LYS A 68 -9.52 -17.12 21.84
N PRO A 69 -10.58 -16.46 22.37
CA PRO A 69 -11.37 -15.54 21.56
C PRO A 69 -10.49 -14.40 21.05
N VAL A 70 -10.58 -14.10 19.76
CA VAL A 70 -9.83 -13.00 19.14
C VAL A 70 -10.46 -11.69 19.59
N GLY A 71 -9.68 -10.84 20.27
CA GLY A 71 -10.17 -9.54 20.73
C GLY A 71 -10.44 -8.57 19.57
N PHE A 72 -11.29 -7.56 19.80
CA PHE A 72 -11.58 -6.53 18.78
C PHE A 72 -10.30 -5.87 18.25
N ASN A 73 -9.34 -5.57 19.13
CA ASN A 73 -8.06 -4.97 18.76
C ASN A 73 -7.24 -5.85 17.81
N GLU A 74 -7.29 -7.16 17.99
CA GLU A 74 -6.63 -8.12 17.09
C GLU A 74 -7.38 -8.17 15.75
N LEU A 75 -8.70 -8.25 15.76
CA LEU A 75 -9.48 -8.21 14.51
C LEU A 75 -9.20 -6.92 13.72
N LEU A 76 -9.20 -5.77 14.38
CA LEU A 76 -8.90 -4.47 13.78
C LEU A 76 -7.51 -4.45 13.13
N ALA A 77 -6.48 -4.89 13.87
CA ALA A 77 -5.10 -4.93 13.39
C ALA A 77 -4.91 -5.84 12.17
N TRP A 78 -5.64 -6.94 12.10
CA TRP A 78 -5.41 -8.00 11.12
C TRP A 78 -6.32 -7.95 9.90
N THR A 79 -7.51 -7.40 10.05
CA THR A 79 -8.52 -7.43 8.98
C THR A 79 -8.78 -6.06 8.38
N ILE A 80 -8.79 -4.99 9.17
CA ILE A 80 -9.18 -3.65 8.72
C ILE A 80 -7.95 -2.84 8.37
N LEU A 81 -7.02 -2.65 9.31
CA LEU A 81 -5.84 -1.79 9.10
C LEU A 81 -5.02 -2.16 7.84
N PRO A 82 -4.73 -3.45 7.54
CA PRO A 82 -3.94 -3.79 6.37
C PRO A 82 -4.66 -3.42 5.07
N LYS A 83 -5.99 -3.57 5.03
CA LYS A 83 -6.80 -3.20 3.86
C LYS A 83 -6.80 -1.71 3.64
N VAL A 84 -7.02 -0.93 4.70
CA VAL A 84 -7.01 0.54 4.63
C VAL A 84 -5.63 1.03 4.19
N MET A 85 -4.53 0.43 4.69
CA MET A 85 -3.18 0.76 4.25
C MET A 85 -2.95 0.46 2.76
N TYR A 86 -3.37 -0.71 2.28
CA TYR A 86 -3.23 -1.05 0.85
C TYR A 86 -4.07 -0.13 -0.06
N ILE A 87 -5.30 0.18 0.33
CA ILE A 87 -6.17 1.12 -0.39
C ILE A 87 -5.55 2.52 -0.37
N GLY A 88 -5.06 2.98 0.78
CA GLY A 88 -4.39 4.26 0.92
C GLY A 88 -3.16 4.37 0.01
N ILE A 89 -2.32 3.32 -0.05
CA ILE A 89 -1.17 3.25 -0.96
C ILE A 89 -1.63 3.39 -2.42
N ALA A 90 -2.68 2.67 -2.82
CA ALA A 90 -3.23 2.74 -4.17
C ALA A 90 -3.76 4.14 -4.51
N ILE A 91 -4.47 4.79 -3.58
CA ILE A 91 -4.99 6.15 -3.77
C ILE A 91 -3.85 7.16 -3.90
N VAL A 92 -2.81 7.06 -3.06
CA VAL A 92 -1.63 7.93 -3.17
C VAL A 92 -0.92 7.72 -4.50
N ALA A 93 -0.72 6.46 -4.93
CA ALA A 93 -0.12 6.14 -6.23
C ALA A 93 -0.90 6.77 -7.40
N LEU A 94 -2.24 6.72 -7.37
CA LEU A 94 -3.10 7.38 -8.35
C LEU A 94 -3.02 8.91 -8.28
N GLY A 95 -2.94 9.49 -7.08
CA GLY A 95 -2.72 10.92 -6.90
C GLY A 95 -1.40 11.38 -7.52
N VAL A 96 -0.31 10.66 -7.26
CA VAL A 96 1.01 10.92 -7.85
C VAL A 96 0.95 10.78 -9.38
N LEU A 97 0.28 9.75 -9.89
CA LEU A 97 0.07 9.56 -11.33
C LEU A 97 -0.64 10.76 -11.96
N LEU A 98 -1.74 11.24 -11.37
CA LEU A 98 -2.50 12.37 -11.90
C LEU A 98 -1.72 13.67 -11.85
N PHE A 99 -0.91 13.88 -10.80
CA PHE A 99 0.00 15.01 -10.71
C PHE A 99 0.97 15.02 -11.90
N TYR A 100 1.67 13.92 -12.16
CA TYR A 100 2.63 13.86 -13.27
C TYR A 100 2.01 13.83 -14.66
N ALA A 101 0.77 13.34 -14.80
CA ALA A 101 0.03 13.39 -16.06
C ALA A 101 -0.39 14.82 -16.45
N ASN A 102 -0.14 15.82 -15.59
CA ASN A 102 -0.49 17.22 -15.77
C ASN A 102 -1.94 17.40 -16.24
N VAL A 103 -2.84 16.57 -15.70
CA VAL A 103 -4.26 16.75 -15.92
C VAL A 103 -4.59 18.09 -15.26
N GLN A 104 -5.10 19.06 -16.02
CA GLN A 104 -5.43 20.43 -15.54
C GLN A 104 -6.40 20.45 -14.34
N ASN A 105 -6.84 19.29 -13.87
CA ASN A 105 -7.71 19.08 -12.74
C ASN A 105 -6.90 18.92 -11.44
N LYS A 106 -7.20 19.76 -10.45
CA LYS A 106 -6.72 19.65 -9.05
C LYS A 106 -7.23 18.42 -8.30
N GLY A 107 -7.80 17.44 -9.00
CA GLY A 107 -8.25 16.18 -8.41
C GLY A 107 -7.13 15.39 -7.74
N TYR A 108 -5.88 15.55 -8.20
CA TYR A 108 -4.72 14.89 -7.58
C TYR A 108 -4.52 15.34 -6.11
N GLU A 109 -4.71 16.62 -5.80
CA GLU A 109 -4.57 17.15 -4.43
C GLU A 109 -5.55 16.47 -3.47
N LYS A 110 -6.80 16.29 -3.92
CA LYS A 110 -7.84 15.60 -3.14
C LYS A 110 -7.48 14.13 -2.93
N LEU A 111 -7.02 13.43 -3.96
CA LEU A 111 -6.59 12.03 -3.85
C LEU A 111 -5.40 11.88 -2.91
N LEU A 112 -4.37 12.71 -3.06
CA LEU A 112 -3.20 12.70 -2.18
C LEU A 112 -3.58 13.01 -0.73
N THR A 113 -4.43 14.00 -0.49
CA THR A 113 -4.90 14.34 0.86
C THR A 113 -5.66 13.17 1.49
N VAL A 114 -6.60 12.57 0.78
CA VAL A 114 -7.39 11.42 1.29
C VAL A 114 -6.52 10.19 1.50
N GLY A 115 -5.62 9.88 0.55
CA GLY A 115 -4.69 8.77 0.65
C GLY A 115 -3.73 8.93 1.82
N CYS A 116 -3.03 10.08 1.91
CA CYS A 116 -2.08 10.37 2.98
C CYS A 116 -2.74 10.42 4.36
N SER A 117 -3.91 11.05 4.50
CA SER A 117 -4.64 11.07 5.78
C SER A 117 -5.08 9.67 6.22
N SER A 118 -5.57 8.85 5.28
CA SER A 118 -5.94 7.45 5.55
C SER A 118 -4.73 6.61 6.00
N LEU A 119 -3.58 6.79 5.35
CA LEU A 119 -2.33 6.12 5.75
C LEU A 119 -1.84 6.60 7.11
N PHE A 120 -1.87 7.90 7.38
CA PHE A 120 -1.47 8.48 8.65
C PHE A 120 -2.32 7.95 9.81
N VAL A 121 -3.66 7.98 9.67
CA VAL A 121 -4.58 7.45 10.68
C VAL A 121 -4.36 5.96 10.88
N SER A 122 -4.15 5.19 9.81
CA SER A 122 -3.90 3.74 9.93
C SER A 122 -2.58 3.43 10.65
N LEU A 123 -1.51 4.17 10.35
CA LEU A 123 -0.22 4.03 11.02
C LEU A 123 -0.30 4.44 12.49
N PHE A 124 -1.03 5.53 12.78
CA PHE A 124 -1.25 6.02 14.13
C PHE A 124 -2.04 5.00 14.98
N LEU A 125 -3.13 4.45 14.44
CA LEU A 125 -3.89 3.38 15.10
C LEU A 125 -3.03 2.14 15.32
N LEU A 126 -2.21 1.76 14.34
CA LEU A 126 -1.31 0.62 14.47
C LEU A 126 -0.27 0.84 15.59
N ALA A 127 0.24 2.07 15.74
CA ALA A 127 1.16 2.42 16.82
C ALA A 127 0.50 2.29 18.21
N ILE A 128 -0.75 2.76 18.35
CA ILE A 128 -1.53 2.58 19.59
C ILE A 128 -1.73 1.09 19.90
N LEU A 129 -2.08 0.28 18.90
CA LEU A 129 -2.24 -1.16 19.07
C LEU A 129 -0.92 -1.86 19.45
N ALA A 130 0.21 -1.36 18.95
CA ALA A 130 1.54 -1.84 19.33
C ALA A 130 1.85 -1.57 20.80
N ILE A 131 1.52 -0.38 21.30
CA ILE A 131 1.70 0.01 22.71
C ILE A 131 0.80 -0.84 23.63
N ASN A 132 -0.43 -1.13 23.19
CA ASN A 132 -1.38 -1.97 23.92
C ASN A 132 -1.03 -3.48 23.91
N GLY A 133 0.13 -3.86 23.35
CA GLY A 133 0.62 -5.22 23.42
C GLY A 133 -0.09 -6.21 22.49
N VAL A 134 -0.73 -5.74 21.41
CA VAL A 134 -1.29 -6.62 20.38
C VAL A 134 -0.17 -7.45 19.79
N LYS A 135 -0.20 -8.76 20.08
CA LYS A 135 0.82 -9.69 19.64
C LYS A 135 0.77 -9.82 18.11
N GLN A 136 1.91 -10.15 17.50
CA GLN A 136 2.05 -10.51 16.08
C GLN A 136 2.01 -9.36 15.03
N LEU A 137 2.17 -8.10 15.44
CA LEU A 137 2.35 -6.97 14.49
C LEU A 137 3.56 -7.09 13.56
N LYS A 138 4.51 -7.99 13.86
CA LYS A 138 5.67 -8.28 13.00
C LYS A 138 5.28 -8.65 11.57
N LEU A 139 4.11 -9.26 11.37
CA LEU A 139 3.61 -9.64 10.04
C LEU A 139 3.19 -8.44 9.19
N LEU A 140 2.87 -7.31 9.82
CA LEU A 140 2.51 -6.06 9.15
C LEU A 140 3.73 -5.19 8.84
N ARG A 141 4.94 -5.60 9.22
CA ARG A 141 6.15 -4.79 9.03
C ARG A 141 6.35 -4.37 7.56
N VAL A 142 6.09 -5.28 6.63
CA VAL A 142 6.29 -5.01 5.19
C VAL A 142 5.28 -3.97 4.68
N ILE A 143 4.01 -4.06 5.09
CA ILE A 143 3.00 -3.09 4.67
C ILE A 143 3.21 -1.73 5.32
N VAL A 144 3.63 -1.70 6.59
CA VAL A 144 3.96 -0.45 7.29
C VAL A 144 5.07 0.30 6.59
N PHE A 145 6.13 -0.40 6.17
CA PHE A 145 7.23 0.24 5.47
C PHE A 145 6.80 0.83 4.12
N LYS A 146 5.96 0.11 3.37
CA LYS A 146 5.37 0.61 2.11
C LYS A 146 4.47 1.82 2.36
N ALA A 147 3.57 1.73 3.34
CA ALA A 147 2.68 2.82 3.72
C ALA A 147 3.48 4.07 4.10
N LEU A 148 4.57 3.93 4.84
CA LEU A 148 5.44 5.05 5.20
C LEU A 148 6.13 5.67 3.97
N ALA A 149 6.68 4.83 3.08
CA ALA A 149 7.31 5.30 1.84
C ALA A 149 6.33 6.09 0.96
N PHE A 150 5.11 5.57 0.77
CA PHE A 150 4.06 6.26 0.01
C PHE A 150 3.55 7.51 0.72
N LEU A 151 3.42 7.49 2.05
CA LEU A 151 3.03 8.67 2.81
C LEU A 151 4.05 9.81 2.64
N LEU A 152 5.34 9.51 2.75
CA LEU A 152 6.40 10.49 2.53
C LEU A 152 6.37 11.02 1.09
N GLY A 153 6.30 10.12 0.09
CA GLY A 153 6.21 10.52 -1.31
C GLY A 153 4.99 11.41 -1.60
N GLY A 154 3.81 11.03 -1.09
CA GLY A 154 2.58 11.80 -1.28
C GLY A 154 2.63 13.18 -0.61
N ILE A 155 3.22 13.28 0.59
CA ILE A 155 3.44 14.57 1.28
C ILE A 155 4.43 15.43 0.48
N THR A 156 5.51 14.84 -0.05
CA THR A 156 6.46 15.59 -0.89
C THR A 156 5.76 16.16 -2.12
N VAL A 157 4.95 15.37 -2.82
CA VAL A 157 4.19 15.89 -3.98
C VAL A 157 3.20 16.98 -3.58
N LEU A 158 2.58 16.89 -2.40
CA LEU A 158 1.54 17.83 -1.99
C LEU A 158 2.08 19.19 -1.49
N TYR A 159 3.28 19.22 -0.91
CA TYR A 159 3.81 20.43 -0.27
C TYR A 159 5.06 21.01 -0.93
N LEU A 160 5.84 20.23 -1.68
CA LEU A 160 7.04 20.74 -2.36
C LEU A 160 6.79 21.17 -3.82
N PHE A 161 5.68 20.75 -4.42
CA PHE A 161 5.34 21.02 -5.82
C PHE A 161 3.93 21.60 -5.94
#